data_AF-A0A1Y2HYB5-F1
#
_entry.id   AF-A0A1Y2HYB5-F1
#
_cell.length_a   1.000
_cell.length_b   1.000
_cell.length_c   1.000
_cell.angle_alpha   90.00
_cell.angle_beta   90.00
_cell.angle_gamma   90.00
#
_symmetry.space_group_name_H-M   'P 1'
#
loop_
_entity.id
_entity.type
_entity.pdbx_description
1 polymer ?
#
loop_
_entity_poly.entity_id
_entity_poly.type
_entity_poly.pdbx_seq_one_letter_code
_entity_poly.pdbx_strand_id
1 'polypeptide(L)'
;MRSMYIKPENALQRAEELLQVNAPSEALNVLQETLLSRRSRGAPIPSLEPVAVKFIELSVDLNRSRVAREGLHSFKNLAQNTSVQSVEKVIRRFIERAEFKLKEAKDAHDAKAQATLAAASGAIGSDDEA
;
A
#
# COMPACT_ATOMS: atom_id res chain seq x y z
N MET A 1 -2.76 23.89 1.63
CA MET A 1 -3.18 23.59 3.02
C MET A 1 -1.94 23.55 3.90
N ARG A 2 -1.99 24.16 5.09
CA ARG A 2 -0.87 24.17 6.05
C ARG A 2 -0.73 22.76 6.63
N SER A 3 0.25 22.00 6.16
CA SER A 3 0.63 20.74 6.79
C SER A 3 1.20 21.05 8.18
N MET A 4 0.41 20.74 9.20
CA MET A 4 0.81 20.82 10.61
C MET A 4 1.83 19.71 10.86
N TYR A 5 2.97 20.04 11.47
CA TYR A 5 4.02 19.05 11.71
C TYR A 5 3.53 18.00 12.72
N ILE A 6 3.33 16.78 12.25
CA ILE A 6 3.01 15.62 13.07
C ILE A 6 4.30 14.84 13.27
N LYS A 7 4.59 14.45 14.53
CA LYS A 7 5.71 13.54 14.81
C LYS A 7 5.48 12.21 14.06
N PRO A 8 6.54 11.55 13.54
CA PRO A 8 6.39 10.30 12.80
C PRO A 8 5.54 9.24 13.51
N GLU A 9 5.75 9.07 14.82
CA GLU A 9 4.98 8.17 15.69
C GLU A 9 3.48 8.51 15.71
N ASN A 10 3.15 9.80 15.88
CA ASN A 10 1.76 10.25 15.91
C ASN A 10 1.08 10.12 14.53
N ALA A 11 1.83 10.28 13.44
CA ALA A 11 1.30 10.12 12.09
C ALA A 11 0.95 8.65 11.81
N LEU A 12 1.77 7.72 12.32
CA LEU A 12 1.52 6.29 12.21
C LEU A 12 0.25 5.90 12.98
N GLN A 13 0.15 6.32 14.26
CA GLN A 13 -1.05 6.08 15.08
C GLN A 13 -2.32 6.61 14.40
N ARG A 14 -2.25 7.85 13.89
CA ARG A 14 -3.39 8.48 13.20
C ARG A 14 -3.76 7.75 11.91
N ALA A 15 -2.79 7.24 11.16
CA ALA A 15 -3.05 6.44 9.97
C ALA A 15 -3.75 5.12 10.32
N GLU A 16 -3.36 4.48 11.42
CA GLU A 16 -4.01 3.25 11.91
C GLU A 16 -5.46 3.49 12.35
N GLU A 17 -5.71 4.57 13.09
CA GLU A 17 -7.07 4.99 13.45
C GLU A 17 -7.94 5.23 12.20
N LEU A 18 -7.39 5.87 11.17
CA LEU A 18 -8.09 6.10 9.90
C LEU A 18 -8.37 4.79 9.15
N LEU A 19 -7.50 3.79 9.26
CA LEU A 19 -7.76 2.46 8.69
C LEU A 19 -8.87 1.72 9.45
N GLN A 20 -8.96 1.89 10.77
CA GLN A 20 -10.06 1.29 11.57
C GLN A 20 -11.43 1.84 11.18
N VAL A 21 -11.51 3.12 10.81
CA VAL A 21 -12.75 3.75 10.32
C VAL A 21 -12.95 3.61 8.80
N ASN A 22 -12.20 2.72 8.13
CA ASN A 22 -12.28 2.46 6.69
C ASN A 22 -12.02 3.70 5.79
N ALA A 23 -11.11 4.60 6.22
CA ALA A 23 -10.67 5.77 5.45
C ALA A 23 -9.21 5.65 4.94
N PRO A 24 -8.89 4.64 4.09
CA PRO A 24 -7.52 4.37 3.68
C PRO A 24 -6.90 5.49 2.81
N SER A 25 -7.71 6.22 2.03
CA SER A 25 -7.22 7.35 1.23
C SER A 25 -6.73 8.51 2.11
N GLU A 26 -7.40 8.75 3.25
CA GLU A 26 -6.99 9.80 4.19
C GLU A 26 -5.76 9.38 4.99
N ALA A 27 -5.71 8.12 5.42
CA ALA A 27 -4.53 7.54 6.05
C ALA A 27 -3.28 7.72 5.16
N LEU A 28 -3.42 7.47 3.85
CA LEU A 28 -2.35 7.66 2.88
C LEU A 28 -1.85 9.11 2.84
N ASN A 29 -2.77 10.09 2.82
CA ASN A 29 -2.43 11.51 2.80
C ASN A 29 -1.64 11.93 4.05
N VAL A 30 -2.07 11.48 5.24
CA VAL A 30 -1.38 11.78 6.52
C VAL A 30 0.06 11.27 6.50
N LEU A 31 0.25 10.02 6.04
CA LEU A 31 1.58 9.42 5.93
C LEU A 31 2.43 10.13 4.87
N GLN A 32 1.84 10.48 3.73
CA GLN A 32 2.51 11.19 2.64
C GLN A 32 3.01 12.57 3.08
N GLU A 33 2.16 13.34 3.76
CA GLU A 33 2.54 14.65 4.29
C GLU A 33 3.72 14.53 5.26
N THR A 34 3.67 13.53 6.15
CA THR A 34 4.72 13.30 7.13
C THR A 34 6.04 12.95 6.44
N LEU A 35 6.02 11.99 5.51
CA LEU A 35 7.19 11.49 4.80
C LEU A 35 7.84 12.55 3.89
N LEU A 36 7.02 13.31 3.15
CA LEU A 36 7.49 14.30 2.18
C LEU A 36 7.73 15.71 2.77
N SER A 37 7.36 15.93 4.03
CA SER A 37 7.54 17.24 4.67
C SER A 37 9.01 17.69 4.69
N ARG A 38 9.27 19.01 4.67
CA ARG A 38 10.67 19.49 4.82
C ARG A 38 11.29 19.14 6.17
N ARG A 39 10.46 18.93 7.19
CA ARG A 39 10.86 18.71 8.57
C ARG A 39 11.21 17.24 8.86
N SER A 40 10.71 16.30 8.06
CA SER A 40 11.14 14.88 8.13
C SER A 40 12.63 14.70 7.84
N ARG A 41 13.26 15.65 7.11
CA ARG A 41 14.71 15.61 6.84
C ARG A 41 15.60 15.65 8.08
N GLY A 42 15.10 16.17 9.20
CA GLY A 42 15.83 16.20 10.47
C GLY A 42 15.42 15.09 11.45
N ALA A 43 14.43 14.27 11.12
CA ALA A 43 13.96 13.20 11.99
C ALA A 43 14.86 11.95 11.86
N PRO A 44 15.06 11.18 12.93
CA PRO A 44 15.81 9.93 12.86
C PRO A 44 15.18 8.95 11.86
N ILE A 45 16.00 8.36 10.99
CA ILE A 45 15.56 7.34 10.03
C ILE A 45 14.81 6.17 10.71
N PRO A 46 15.23 5.64 11.88
CA PRO A 46 14.50 4.57 12.55
C PRO A 46 13.04 4.90 12.87
N SER A 47 12.72 6.17 13.18
CA SER A 47 11.36 6.62 13.45
C SER A 47 10.53 6.80 12.16
N LEU A 48 11.20 7.05 11.02
CA LEU A 48 10.54 7.21 9.71
C LEU A 48 10.38 5.90 8.94
N GLU A 49 11.23 4.91 9.21
CA GLU A 49 11.15 3.57 8.61
C GLU A 49 9.73 2.96 8.70
N PRO A 50 9.09 2.85 9.88
CA PRO A 50 7.75 2.26 9.97
C PRO A 50 6.68 3.09 9.27
N VAL A 51 6.81 4.42 9.25
CA VAL A 51 5.93 5.33 8.49
C VAL A 51 6.05 5.07 6.99
N ALA A 52 7.27 4.95 6.48
CA ALA A 52 7.55 4.68 5.08
C ALA A 52 7.05 3.28 4.66
N VAL A 53 7.26 2.26 5.50
CA VAL A 53 6.73 0.91 5.30
C VAL A 53 5.21 0.96 5.16
N LYS A 54 4.50 1.57 6.11
CA LYS A 54 3.04 1.62 6.10
C LYS A 54 2.49 2.42 4.92
N PHE A 55 3.15 3.53 4.57
CA PHE A 55 2.81 4.34 3.40
C PHE A 55 2.89 3.53 2.10
N ILE A 56 3.93 2.72 1.94
CA ILE A 56 4.14 1.89 0.76
C ILE A 56 3.12 0.77 0.66
N GLU A 57 2.84 0.06 1.77
CA GLU A 57 1.80 -0.96 1.81
C GLU A 57 0.46 -0.40 1.33
N LEU A 58 0.05 0.73 1.91
CA LEU A 58 -1.22 1.36 1.61
C LEU A 58 -1.29 1.90 0.17
N SER A 59 -0.18 2.41 -0.35
CA SER A 59 -0.09 2.86 -1.74
C SER A 59 -0.31 1.72 -2.73
N VAL A 60 0.22 0.53 -2.44
CA VAL A 60 -0.01 -0.67 -3.27
C VAL A 60 -1.45 -1.12 -3.15
N ASP A 61 -2.00 -1.17 -1.94
CA ASP A 61 -3.38 -1.59 -1.66
C ASP A 61 -4.41 -0.69 -2.36
N LEU A 62 -4.13 0.61 -2.49
CA LEU A 62 -4.98 1.57 -3.19
C LEU A 62 -4.66 1.72 -4.69
N ASN A 63 -3.75 0.92 -5.25
CA ASN A 63 -3.29 1.02 -6.65
C ASN A 63 -2.71 2.41 -7.01
N ARG A 64 -2.10 3.10 -6.05
CA ARG A 64 -1.50 4.44 -6.24
C ARG A 64 -0.01 4.32 -6.60
N SER A 65 0.30 3.66 -7.72
CA SER A 65 1.67 3.37 -8.16
C SER A 65 2.57 4.61 -8.34
N ARG A 66 1.99 5.72 -8.83
CA ARG A 66 2.70 7.00 -8.96
C ARG A 66 3.11 7.55 -7.59
N VAL A 67 2.19 7.52 -6.62
CA VAL A 67 2.43 8.00 -5.25
C VAL A 67 3.49 7.16 -4.55
N ALA A 68 3.42 5.83 -4.70
CA ALA A 68 4.44 4.91 -4.19
C ALA A 68 5.83 5.24 -4.75
N ARG A 69 5.95 5.44 -6.07
CA ARG A 69 7.22 5.78 -6.73
C ARG A 69 7.81 7.09 -6.20
N GLU A 70 6.99 8.13 -6.08
CA GLU A 70 7.43 9.44 -5.59
C GLU A 70 7.88 9.34 -4.11
N GLY A 71 7.14 8.62 -3.27
CA GLY A 71 7.50 8.38 -1.88
C GLY A 71 8.78 7.56 -1.70
N LEU A 72 8.97 6.49 -2.48
CA LEU A 72 10.21 5.70 -2.49
C LEU A 72 11.41 6.56 -2.85
N HIS A 73 11.29 7.38 -3.91
CA HIS A 73 12.37 8.26 -4.32
C HIS A 73 12.73 9.27 -3.20
N SER A 74 11.73 9.85 -2.55
CA SER A 74 11.94 10.77 -1.43
C SER A 74 12.62 10.09 -0.24
N PHE A 75 12.14 8.90 0.16
CA PHE A 75 12.71 8.15 1.27
C PHE A 75 14.14 7.67 0.97
N LYS A 76 14.41 7.22 -0.26
CA LYS A 76 15.77 6.87 -0.71
C LYS A 76 16.72 8.05 -0.52
N ASN A 77 16.34 9.23 -1.00
CA ASN A 77 17.20 10.43 -0.89
C ASN A 77 17.43 10.85 0.57
N LEU A 78 16.46 10.57 1.44
CA LEU A 78 16.56 10.87 2.87
C LEU A 78 17.50 9.92 3.60
N ALA A 79 17.41 8.62 3.33
CA ALA A 79 18.12 7.58 4.09
C ALA A 79 19.42 7.10 3.44
N GLN A 80 19.70 7.42 2.16
CA GLN A 80 20.85 6.89 1.42
C GLN A 80 22.22 7.13 2.08
N ASN A 81 22.40 8.24 2.79
CA ASN A 81 23.67 8.59 3.43
C ASN A 81 23.78 8.09 4.87
N THR A 82 22.68 7.61 5.45
CA THR A 82 22.58 7.31 6.89
C THR A 82 22.26 5.84 7.14
N SER A 83 21.33 5.26 6.38
CA SER A 83 20.91 3.87 6.51
C SER A 83 20.41 3.32 5.17
N VAL A 84 21.32 2.70 4.42
CA VAL A 84 20.99 1.97 3.18
C VAL A 84 20.10 0.76 3.49
N GLN A 85 20.29 0.12 4.66
CA GLN A 85 19.49 -1.01 5.11
C GLN A 85 18.01 -0.65 5.26
N SER A 86 17.69 0.55 5.75
CA SER A 86 16.31 1.02 5.84
C SER A 86 15.67 1.19 4.46
N VAL A 87 16.43 1.68 3.48
CA VAL A 87 15.95 1.79 2.09
C VAL A 87 15.65 0.41 1.50
N GLU A 88 16.58 -0.53 1.69
CA GLU A 88 16.44 -1.91 1.24
C GLU A 88 15.19 -2.58 1.82
N LYS A 89 14.93 -2.44 3.12
CA LYS A 89 13.73 -2.97 3.78
C LYS A 89 12.44 -2.43 3.15
N VAL A 90 12.35 -1.11 2.94
CA VAL A 90 11.14 -0.49 2.36
C VAL A 90 10.93 -0.94 0.92
N ILE A 91 12.00 -1.09 0.13
CA ILE A 91 11.90 -1.60 -1.26
C ILE A 91 11.48 -3.06 -1.27
N ARG A 92 12.06 -3.93 -0.43
CA ARG A 92 11.61 -5.33 -0.32
C ARG A 92 10.13 -5.41 0.02
N ARG A 93 9.68 -4.60 0.99
CA ARG A 93 8.28 -4.57 1.38
C ARG A 93 7.35 -4.15 0.24
N PHE A 94 7.76 -3.19 -0.58
CA PHE A 94 7.01 -2.80 -1.78
C PHE A 94 6.81 -3.98 -2.73
N ILE A 95 7.88 -4.72 -3.01
CA ILE A 95 7.86 -5.88 -3.92
C ILE A 95 6.96 -6.97 -3.35
N GLU A 96 7.17 -7.36 -2.08
CA GLU A 96 6.35 -8.37 -1.39
C GLU A 96 4.86 -8.01 -1.44
N ARG A 97 4.50 -6.75 -1.19
CA ARG A 97 3.10 -6.32 -1.20
C ARG A 97 2.52 -6.33 -2.61
N ALA A 98 3.29 -5.91 -3.61
CA ALA A 98 2.85 -5.94 -5.00
C ALA A 98 2.63 -7.38 -5.50
N GLU A 99 3.51 -8.31 -5.14
CA GLU A 99 3.37 -9.73 -5.45
C GLU A 99 2.16 -10.35 -4.75
N PHE A 100 1.95 -10.04 -3.46
CA PHE A 100 0.77 -10.47 -2.72
C PHE A 100 -0.51 -10.02 -3.41
N LYS A 101 -0.60 -8.74 -3.78
CA LYS A 101 -1.77 -8.19 -4.46
C LYS A 101 -1.97 -8.77 -5.86
N LEU A 102 -0.89 -9.06 -6.58
CA LEU A 102 -0.96 -9.76 -7.86
C LEU A 102 -1.53 -11.18 -7.69
N LYS A 103 -1.12 -11.89 -6.64
CA LYS A 103 -1.64 -13.22 -6.32
C LYS A 103 -3.13 -13.17 -5.97
N GLU A 104 -3.54 -12.25 -5.09
CA GLU A 104 -4.97 -12.06 -4.75
C GLU A 104 -5.81 -11.75 -5.99
N ALA A 105 -5.29 -10.92 -6.90
CA ALA A 105 -6.00 -10.60 -8.15
C ALA A 105 -6.12 -11.81 -9.09
N LYS A 106 -5.09 -12.67 -9.16
CA LYS A 106 -5.12 -13.92 -9.94
C LYS A 106 -6.09 -14.92 -9.36
N ASP A 107 -6.02 -15.17 -8.06
CA ASP A 107 -6.90 -16.11 -7.37
C ASP A 107 -8.38 -15.66 -7.49
N ALA A 108 -8.64 -14.36 -7.38
CA ALA A 108 -9.97 -13.79 -7.60
C ALA A 108 -10.44 -13.90 -9.06
N HIS A 109 -9.54 -13.78 -10.04
CA HIS A 109 -9.86 -13.98 -11.45
C HIS A 109 -10.19 -15.45 -11.74
N ASP A 110 -9.37 -16.38 -11.25
CA ASP A 110 -9.55 -17.81 -11.51
C ASP A 110 -10.79 -18.37 -10.83
N ALA A 111 -11.10 -17.91 -9.60
CA ALA A 111 -12.36 -18.22 -8.94
C ALA A 111 -13.58 -17.71 -9.72
N LYS A 112 -13.51 -16.48 -10.27
CA LYS A 112 -14.58 -15.93 -11.11
C LYS A 112 -14.69 -16.67 -12.44
N ALA A 113 -13.58 -17.04 -13.06
CA ALA A 113 -13.56 -17.80 -14.32
C ALA A 113 -14.19 -19.19 -14.14
N GLN A 114 -13.88 -19.90 -13.05
CA GLN A 114 -14.50 -21.20 -12.73
C GLN A 114 -15.99 -21.07 -12.44
N ALA A 115 -16.42 -20.04 -11.71
CA ALA A 115 -17.84 -19.78 -11.48
C ALA A 115 -18.60 -19.50 -12.79
N THR A 116 -17.96 -18.80 -13.74
CA THR A 116 -18.57 -18.48 -15.05
C THR A 116 -18.67 -19.73 -15.94
N LEU A 117 -17.67 -20.62 -15.93
CA LEU A 117 -17.73 -21.89 -16.66
C LEU A 117 -18.78 -22.84 -16.07
N ALA A 118 -18.89 -22.94 -14.74
CA ALA A 118 -19.90 -23.79 -14.10
C ALA A 118 -21.33 -23.32 -14.42
N ALA A 119 -21.57 -22.01 -14.51
CA ALA A 119 -22.85 -21.46 -14.93
C ALA A 119 -23.17 -21.77 -16.40
N ALA A 120 -22.18 -21.82 -17.29
CA ALA A 120 -22.36 -22.18 -18.70
C ALA A 120 -22.64 -23.67 -18.92
N SER A 121 -22.06 -24.56 -18.11
CA SER A 121 -22.31 -26.01 -18.19
C SER A 121 -23.67 -26.44 -17.62
N GLY A 122 -24.28 -25.62 -16.74
CA GLY A 122 -25.61 -25.89 -16.20
C GLY A 122 -26.79 -25.62 -17.16
N ALA A 123 -26.55 -24.91 -18.27
CA ALA A 123 -27.59 -24.54 -19.24
C ALA A 123 -27.80 -25.56 -20.38
N ILE A 124 -26.99 -26.62 -20.46
CA ILE A 124 -27.04 -27.60 -21.56
C ILE A 124 -27.84 -28.87 -21.17
N GLY A 125 -28.31 -28.98 -19.92
CA GLY A 125 -28.87 -30.23 -19.36
C GLY A 125 -30.39 -30.33 -19.24
N SER A 126 -31.20 -29.44 -19.84
CA SER A 126 -32.65 -29.46 -19.64
C SER A 126 -33.47 -29.21 -20.91
N ASP A 127 -33.13 -29.87 -22.01
CA ASP A 127 -34.04 -30.09 -23.13
C ASP A 127 -33.88 -31.55 -23.58
N ASP A 128 -35.00 -32.20 -23.92
CA ASP A 128 -35.17 -33.60 -24.34
C ASP A 128 -35.20 -34.69 -23.23
N GLU A 129 -36.40 -35.01 -22.70
CA GLU A 129 -36.97 -36.36 -22.85
C GLU A 129 -38.50 -36.40 -22.55
N ALA A 130 -39.26 -36.75 -23.60
CA ALA A 130 -40.62 -37.35 -23.66
C ALA A 130 -41.82 -36.67 -22.97
#